data_AF-A0A4Q6A5I7-F1
#
_entry.id   AF-A0A4Q6A5I7-F1
#
_cell.length_a   1.000
_cell.length_b   1.000
_cell.length_c   1.000
_cell.angle_alpha   90.00
_cell.angle_beta   90.00
_cell.angle_gamma   90.00
#
_symmetry.space_group_name_H-M   'P 1'
#
loop_
_entity.id
_entity.type
_entity.pdbx_description
1 polymer ?
#
loop_
_entity_poly.entity_id
_entity_poly.type
_entity_poly.pdbx_seq_one_letter_code
_entity_poly.pdbx_strand_id
1 'polypeptide(L)'
;MIKYRLYLKGKDFGCGTPTPEKLKAIQWGVEDALDATKYLLDQATTLGIDSSKLFIAGSSAGAEAILNLVFNPYKRKNEERYALFEQFRYAGALSFAGAVLDIATVDKKAWVPLLLMHGTKDQLVPFGTATHRFCKATDAGWMMFFGSHSIYEKAKKEKLPLRLYTFPGGGHEVSNYMFRRFSEMDAFMKGVINKKLKGAKEIIVRPRGQQLYVSPV
;
A
#
# COMPACT_ATOMS: atom_id res chain seq x y z
N MET A 1 -9.87 -5.31 -12.04
CA MET A 1 -10.28 -5.31 -10.62
C MET A 1 -10.22 -6.76 -10.14
N ILE A 2 -9.53 -7.05 -9.04
CA ILE A 2 -9.49 -8.39 -8.45
C ILE A 2 -10.65 -8.51 -7.47
N LYS A 3 -11.46 -9.56 -7.61
CA LYS A 3 -12.38 -9.98 -6.54
C LYS A 3 -11.59 -10.87 -5.60
N TYR A 4 -11.43 -10.46 -4.36
CA TYR A 4 -10.76 -11.25 -3.32
C TYR A 4 -11.77 -11.68 -2.25
N ARG A 5 -11.40 -12.73 -1.51
CA ARG A 5 -12.18 -13.31 -0.42
C ARG A 5 -12.36 -12.27 0.67
N LEU A 6 -13.61 -11.88 0.91
CA LEU A 6 -13.99 -11.02 2.00
C LEU A 6 -14.23 -11.87 3.26
N TYR A 7 -13.16 -12.40 3.86
CA TYR A 7 -13.22 -13.34 4.99
C TYR A 7 -14.15 -12.87 6.13
N LEU A 8 -14.13 -11.57 6.42
CA LEU A 8 -14.95 -10.93 7.45
C LEU A 8 -16.17 -10.19 6.88
N LYS A 9 -16.66 -10.57 5.70
CA LYS A 9 -17.88 -9.96 5.14
C LYS A 9 -19.05 -10.13 6.11
N GLY A 10 -19.73 -9.01 6.41
CA GLY A 10 -20.84 -8.99 7.36
C GLY A 10 -20.42 -9.13 8.82
N LYS A 11 -19.10 -9.10 9.11
CA LYS A 11 -18.54 -9.08 10.46
C LYS A 11 -17.76 -7.79 10.68
N ASP A 12 -17.45 -7.50 11.94
CA ASP A 12 -16.58 -6.40 12.30
C ASP A 12 -15.14 -6.62 11.79
N PHE A 13 -14.43 -5.53 11.51
CA PHE A 13 -12.98 -5.50 11.29
C PHE A 13 -12.31 -4.44 12.20
N GLY A 14 -13.04 -3.99 13.21
CA GLY A 14 -12.69 -2.99 14.20
C GLY A 14 -11.91 -3.56 15.38
N CYS A 15 -12.12 -2.95 16.54
CA CYS A 15 -11.42 -3.28 17.78
C CYS A 15 -12.00 -4.50 18.52
N GLY A 16 -13.24 -4.88 18.21
CA GLY A 16 -13.88 -6.07 18.81
C GLY A 16 -13.45 -7.38 18.15
N THR A 17 -12.90 -7.33 16.94
CA THR A 17 -12.48 -8.52 16.21
C THR A 17 -11.09 -8.98 16.66
N PRO A 18 -10.91 -10.23 17.12
CA PRO A 18 -9.61 -10.71 17.58
C PRO A 18 -8.49 -10.56 16.53
N THR A 19 -7.31 -10.13 16.96
CA THR A 19 -6.15 -9.92 16.09
C THR A 19 -5.82 -11.11 15.17
N PRO A 20 -5.88 -12.39 15.60
CA PRO A 20 -5.68 -13.53 14.70
C PRO A 20 -6.65 -13.56 13.51
N GLU A 21 -7.93 -13.22 13.73
CA GLU A 21 -8.95 -13.17 12.66
C GLU A 21 -8.67 -12.02 11.70
N LYS A 22 -8.21 -10.88 12.22
CA LYS A 22 -7.84 -9.72 11.40
C LYS A 22 -6.61 -10.02 10.53
N LEU A 23 -5.59 -10.62 11.11
CA LEU A 23 -4.38 -11.05 10.38
C LEU A 23 -4.71 -12.07 9.30
N LYS A 24 -5.61 -13.01 9.58
CA LYS A 24 -6.10 -13.99 8.60
C LYS A 24 -6.85 -13.33 7.44
N ALA A 25 -7.69 -12.33 7.72
CA ALA A 25 -8.40 -11.58 6.69
C ALA A 25 -7.43 -10.87 5.73
N ILE A 26 -6.39 -10.21 6.27
CA ILE A 26 -5.36 -9.54 5.47
C ILE A 26 -4.55 -10.56 4.67
N GLN A 27 -4.13 -11.66 5.31
CA GLN A 27 -3.38 -12.73 4.65
C GLN A 27 -4.15 -13.30 3.44
N TRP A 28 -5.46 -13.54 3.58
CA TRP A 28 -6.27 -14.04 2.46
C TRP A 28 -6.35 -13.02 1.32
N GLY A 29 -6.51 -11.73 1.63
CA GLY A 29 -6.44 -10.68 0.61
C GLY A 29 -5.09 -10.63 -0.12
N VAL A 30 -3.99 -10.83 0.61
CA VAL A 30 -2.62 -10.95 0.06
C VAL A 30 -2.50 -12.16 -0.86
N GLU A 31 -2.96 -13.34 -0.41
CA GLU A 31 -2.94 -14.58 -1.20
C GLU A 31 -3.77 -14.48 -2.48
N ASP A 32 -4.92 -13.82 -2.43
CA ASP A 32 -5.78 -13.65 -3.60
C ASP A 32 -5.16 -12.67 -4.62
N ALA A 33 -4.50 -11.61 -4.13
CA ALA A 33 -3.76 -10.70 -4.99
C ALA A 33 -2.52 -11.39 -5.62
N LEU A 34 -1.87 -12.30 -4.87
CA LEU A 34 -0.82 -13.16 -5.39
C LEU A 34 -1.35 -14.09 -6.49
N ASP A 35 -2.46 -14.80 -6.26
CA ASP A 35 -3.02 -15.73 -7.26
C ASP A 35 -3.45 -15.02 -8.53
N ALA A 36 -4.07 -13.84 -8.40
CA ALA A 36 -4.38 -13.01 -9.55
C ALA A 36 -3.12 -12.58 -10.32
N THR A 37 -2.04 -12.26 -9.60
CA THR A 37 -0.76 -11.92 -10.23
C THR A 37 -0.17 -13.10 -10.97
N LYS A 38 -0.15 -14.28 -10.35
CA LYS A 38 0.32 -15.52 -10.97
C LYS A 38 -0.45 -15.81 -12.26
N TYR A 39 -1.78 -15.72 -12.21
CA TYR A 39 -2.62 -15.90 -13.39
C TYR A 39 -2.27 -14.93 -14.53
N LEU A 40 -2.09 -13.65 -14.23
CA LEU A 40 -1.71 -12.65 -15.24
C LEU A 40 -0.34 -12.92 -15.87
N LEU A 41 0.61 -13.43 -15.08
CA LEU A 41 1.94 -13.80 -15.56
C LEU A 41 1.89 -15.07 -16.41
N ASP A 42 1.17 -16.09 -15.96
CA ASP A 42 0.98 -17.35 -16.69
C ASP A 42 0.25 -17.14 -18.04
N GLN A 43 -0.62 -16.13 -18.10
CA GLN A 43 -1.38 -15.75 -19.31
C GLN A 43 -0.78 -14.57 -20.06
N ALA A 44 0.42 -14.11 -19.71
CA ALA A 44 0.96 -12.85 -20.19
C ALA A 44 1.04 -12.78 -21.73
N THR A 45 1.52 -13.85 -22.37
CA THR A 45 1.61 -13.93 -23.84
C THR A 45 0.24 -13.85 -24.49
N THR A 46 -0.72 -14.65 -24.01
CA THR A 46 -2.09 -14.69 -24.54
C THR A 46 -2.82 -13.35 -24.38
N LEU A 47 -2.59 -12.66 -23.27
CA LEU A 47 -3.23 -11.38 -22.96
C LEU A 47 -2.43 -10.16 -23.49
N GLY A 48 -1.28 -10.37 -24.14
CA GLY A 48 -0.41 -9.29 -24.61
C GLY A 48 0.16 -8.42 -23.49
N ILE A 49 0.35 -8.98 -22.30
CA ILE A 49 0.86 -8.28 -21.11
C ILE A 49 2.39 -8.30 -21.13
N ASP A 50 2.99 -7.13 -21.07
CA ASP A 50 4.41 -6.99 -20.73
C ASP A 50 4.58 -7.08 -19.20
N SER A 51 4.98 -8.25 -18.72
CA SER A 51 5.15 -8.51 -17.29
C SER A 51 6.18 -7.61 -16.62
N SER A 52 7.14 -7.06 -17.38
CA SER A 52 8.14 -6.10 -16.85
C SER A 52 7.53 -4.73 -16.51
N LYS A 53 6.29 -4.46 -16.96
CA LYS A 53 5.56 -3.20 -16.77
C LYS A 53 4.31 -3.38 -15.91
N LEU A 54 4.19 -4.48 -15.17
CA LEU A 54 3.02 -4.75 -14.34
C LEU A 54 3.03 -3.89 -13.06
N PHE A 55 1.99 -3.09 -12.85
CA PHE A 55 1.76 -2.32 -11.62
C PHE A 55 0.63 -2.95 -10.80
N ILE A 56 0.65 -2.73 -9.49
CA ILE A 56 -0.43 -3.13 -8.59
C ILE A 56 -0.97 -1.92 -7.83
N ALA A 57 -2.29 -1.85 -7.67
CA ALA A 57 -2.96 -0.74 -7.00
C ALA A 57 -4.07 -1.22 -6.06
N GLY A 58 -4.26 -0.51 -4.95
CA GLY A 58 -5.26 -0.87 -3.95
C GLY A 58 -5.74 0.33 -3.14
N SER A 59 -7.00 0.28 -2.70
CA SER A 59 -7.66 1.30 -1.88
C SER A 59 -8.13 0.69 -0.54
N SER A 60 -7.90 1.40 0.57
CA SER A 60 -8.29 0.95 1.91
C SER A 60 -7.78 -0.47 2.21
N ALA A 61 -8.65 -1.43 2.52
CA ALA A 61 -8.27 -2.84 2.70
C ALA A 61 -7.52 -3.44 1.48
N GLY A 62 -7.83 -3.00 0.26
CA GLY A 62 -7.07 -3.40 -0.93
C GLY A 62 -5.67 -2.78 -0.95
N ALA A 63 -5.49 -1.57 -0.41
CA ALA A 63 -4.19 -0.94 -0.27
C ALA A 63 -3.32 -1.69 0.75
N GLU A 64 -3.92 -2.12 1.86
CA GLU A 64 -3.27 -3.00 2.85
C GLU A 64 -2.86 -4.34 2.21
N ALA A 65 -3.75 -4.98 1.44
CA ALA A 65 -3.45 -6.23 0.77
C ALA A 65 -2.25 -6.11 -0.18
N ILE A 66 -2.20 -5.07 -1.02
CA ILE A 66 -1.11 -4.94 -2.00
C ILE A 66 0.22 -4.55 -1.35
N LEU A 67 0.22 -3.73 -0.30
CA LEU A 67 1.43 -3.36 0.42
C LEU A 67 2.00 -4.57 1.19
N ASN A 68 1.13 -5.35 1.83
CA ASN A 68 1.53 -6.58 2.52
C ASN A 68 1.80 -7.74 1.54
N LEU A 69 1.46 -7.63 0.25
CA LEU A 69 1.95 -8.53 -0.78
C LEU A 69 3.35 -8.16 -1.26
N VAL A 70 3.61 -6.86 -1.45
CA VAL A 70 4.91 -6.34 -1.91
C VAL A 70 6.01 -6.57 -0.86
N PHE A 71 5.74 -6.20 0.40
CA PHE A 71 6.73 -6.30 1.49
C PHE A 71 6.63 -7.62 2.26
N ASN A 72 5.48 -8.29 2.18
CA ASN A 72 5.26 -9.68 2.58
C ASN A 72 5.84 -10.13 3.93
N PRO A 73 5.19 -9.75 5.05
CA PRO A 73 5.53 -10.28 6.36
C PRO A 73 5.25 -11.79 6.50
N TYR A 74 4.51 -12.40 5.57
CA TYR A 74 4.13 -13.81 5.61
C TYR A 74 5.16 -14.75 4.98
N LYS A 75 6.11 -14.22 4.18
CA LYS A 75 7.07 -15.03 3.41
C LYS A 75 7.80 -16.07 4.26
N ARG A 76 8.29 -15.69 5.44
CA ARG A 76 9.05 -16.59 6.33
C ARG A 76 8.26 -17.80 6.82
N LYS A 77 6.93 -17.70 6.86
CA LYS A 77 6.06 -18.80 7.30
C LYS A 77 5.74 -19.79 6.17
N ASN A 78 5.87 -19.37 4.91
CA ASN A 78 5.54 -20.19 3.74
C ASN A 78 6.31 -19.68 2.51
N GLU A 79 7.60 -20.00 2.44
CA GLU A 79 8.47 -19.45 1.38
C GLU A 79 8.03 -19.92 -0.02
N GLU A 80 7.64 -21.18 -0.15
CA GLU A 80 7.17 -21.80 -1.39
C GLU A 80 5.96 -21.05 -1.96
N ARG A 81 4.98 -20.69 -1.12
CA ARG A 81 3.78 -19.95 -1.55
C ARG A 81 4.15 -18.63 -2.22
N TYR A 82 5.21 -17.97 -1.77
CA TYR A 82 5.62 -16.64 -2.24
C TYR A 82 6.88 -16.66 -3.12
N ALA A 83 7.32 -17.84 -3.56
CA ALA A 83 8.52 -18.01 -4.41
C ALA A 83 8.44 -17.25 -5.74
N LEU A 84 7.23 -16.92 -6.22
CA LEU A 84 7.03 -16.05 -7.38
C LEU A 84 7.85 -14.75 -7.27
N PHE A 85 7.90 -14.15 -6.08
CA PHE A 85 8.68 -12.94 -5.80
C PHE A 85 10.17 -13.22 -5.60
N GLU A 86 10.71 -14.28 -6.16
CA GLU A 86 12.15 -14.44 -6.35
C GLU A 86 12.55 -14.15 -7.79
N GLN A 87 11.59 -14.29 -8.71
CA GLN A 87 11.80 -14.13 -10.15
C GLN A 87 11.02 -12.93 -10.70
N PHE A 88 9.98 -12.47 -9.99
CA PHE A 88 9.10 -11.40 -10.42
C PHE A 88 9.08 -10.22 -9.43
N ARG A 89 9.01 -8.99 -9.97
CA ARG A 89 8.73 -7.76 -9.22
C ARG A 89 7.75 -6.91 -10.02
N TYR A 90 6.80 -6.29 -9.35
CA TYR A 90 6.01 -5.23 -9.98
C TYR A 90 6.91 -4.05 -10.37
N ALA A 91 6.58 -3.38 -11.47
CA ALA A 91 7.23 -2.13 -11.86
C ALA A 91 7.03 -1.04 -10.80
N GLY A 92 5.88 -1.04 -10.12
CA GLY A 92 5.59 -0.19 -8.98
C GLY A 92 4.25 -0.51 -8.34
N ALA A 93 3.97 0.10 -7.19
CA ALA A 93 2.72 -0.06 -6.46
C ALA A 93 2.08 1.28 -6.07
N LEU A 94 0.75 1.33 -6.13
CA LEU A 94 -0.05 2.53 -5.88
C LEU A 94 -1.07 2.26 -4.74
N SER A 95 -0.86 2.87 -3.59
CA SER A 95 -1.69 2.65 -2.39
C SER A 95 -2.47 3.91 -2.00
N PHE A 96 -3.79 3.75 -1.84
CA PHE A 96 -4.71 4.82 -1.42
C PHE A 96 -5.25 4.48 -0.02
N ALA A 97 -4.76 5.18 1.00
CA ALA A 97 -5.07 4.95 2.43
C ALA A 97 -4.81 3.52 2.91
N GLY A 98 -3.59 3.02 2.70
CA GLY A 98 -3.13 1.70 3.13
C GLY A 98 -2.01 1.76 4.17
N ALA A 99 -1.72 0.59 4.76
CA ALA A 99 -0.65 0.39 5.73
C ALA A 99 -0.02 -1.00 5.59
N VAL A 100 1.21 -1.15 6.08
CA VAL A 100 1.85 -2.47 6.28
C VAL A 100 1.67 -2.94 7.73
N LEU A 101 1.70 -4.26 7.92
CA LEU A 101 1.66 -4.91 9.22
C LEU A 101 2.99 -4.86 9.97
N ASP A 102 4.10 -4.88 9.24
CA ASP A 102 5.43 -4.94 9.82
C ASP A 102 6.40 -4.06 9.03
N ILE A 103 6.81 -2.94 9.63
CA ILE A 103 7.76 -1.99 9.03
C ILE A 103 9.18 -2.58 8.86
N ALA A 104 9.51 -3.66 9.57
CA ALA A 104 10.80 -4.33 9.40
C ALA A 104 10.91 -5.00 8.01
N THR A 105 9.77 -5.45 7.45
CA THR A 105 9.70 -6.09 6.12
C THR A 105 9.74 -5.09 4.96
N VAL A 106 9.51 -3.81 5.24
CA VAL A 106 9.66 -2.73 4.27
C VAL A 106 11.14 -2.45 4.10
N ASP A 107 11.86 -3.20 3.27
CA ASP A 107 13.30 -3.02 3.09
C ASP A 107 13.68 -2.78 1.63
N LYS A 108 14.94 -2.39 1.42
CA LYS A 108 15.51 -2.14 0.09
C LYS A 108 15.46 -3.35 -0.85
N LYS A 109 15.50 -4.58 -0.34
CA LYS A 109 15.52 -5.81 -1.16
C LYS A 109 14.13 -6.11 -1.74
N ALA A 110 13.09 -5.83 -0.97
CA ALA A 110 11.69 -5.95 -1.42
C ALA A 110 11.17 -4.70 -2.14
N TRP A 111 11.94 -3.62 -2.17
CA TRP A 111 11.44 -2.32 -2.65
C TRP A 111 11.01 -2.31 -4.12
N VAL A 112 9.84 -1.72 -4.36
CA VAL A 112 9.37 -1.27 -5.67
C VAL A 112 9.03 0.22 -5.57
N PRO A 113 9.14 1.01 -6.65
CA PRO A 113 8.62 2.37 -6.67
C PRO A 113 7.19 2.46 -6.12
N LEU A 114 6.96 3.40 -5.19
CA LEU A 114 5.66 3.58 -4.54
C LEU A 114 5.04 4.94 -4.85
N LEU A 115 3.73 4.94 -5.11
CA LEU A 115 2.88 6.11 -4.98
C LEU A 115 1.90 5.86 -3.84
N LEU A 116 1.87 6.78 -2.88
CA LEU A 116 1.02 6.70 -1.71
C LEU A 116 0.13 7.94 -1.66
N MET A 117 -1.15 7.76 -1.34
CA MET A 117 -2.08 8.87 -1.09
C MET A 117 -2.79 8.61 0.23
N HIS A 118 -2.74 9.57 1.16
CA HIS A 118 -3.26 9.33 2.51
C HIS A 118 -3.66 10.64 3.21
N GLY A 119 -4.81 10.62 3.88
CA GLY A 119 -5.29 11.71 4.72
C GLY A 119 -4.60 11.73 6.08
N THR A 120 -4.18 12.90 6.57
CA THR A 120 -3.47 12.98 7.86
C THR A 120 -4.38 12.75 9.08
N LYS A 121 -5.70 12.79 8.89
CA LYS A 121 -6.73 12.52 9.90
C LYS A 121 -7.57 11.31 9.54
N ASP A 122 -7.01 10.36 8.78
CA ASP A 122 -7.67 9.09 8.49
C ASP A 122 -8.02 8.39 9.80
N GLN A 123 -9.31 8.19 9.99
CA GLN A 123 -9.92 7.69 11.21
C GLN A 123 -10.02 6.16 11.25
N LEU A 124 -9.64 5.46 10.17
CA LEU A 124 -9.72 3.99 10.07
C LEU A 124 -8.33 3.36 9.93
N VAL A 125 -7.51 3.90 9.03
CA VAL A 125 -6.14 3.45 8.74
C VAL A 125 -5.19 4.58 9.13
N PRO A 126 -4.19 4.34 9.99
CA PRO A 126 -3.33 5.42 10.44
C PRO A 126 -2.45 5.94 9.31
N PHE A 127 -2.30 7.27 9.23
CA PHE A 127 -1.37 7.93 8.31
C PHE A 127 0.10 7.58 8.61
N GLY A 128 0.46 7.59 9.89
CA GLY A 128 1.77 7.21 10.42
C GLY A 128 1.75 5.85 11.11
N THR A 129 2.45 5.74 12.22
CA THR A 129 2.48 4.52 13.04
C THR A 129 1.44 4.62 14.14
N ALA A 130 0.44 3.74 14.12
CA ALA A 130 -0.53 3.62 15.22
C ALA A 130 -1.19 2.23 15.20
N THR A 131 -2.06 1.98 16.17
CA THR A 131 -2.89 0.78 16.16
C THR A 131 -3.96 0.89 15.06
N HIS A 132 -4.25 -0.23 14.38
CA HIS A 132 -5.34 -0.28 13.40
C HIS A 132 -6.65 0.16 14.08
N ARG A 133 -7.43 1.05 13.45
CA ARG A 133 -8.65 1.68 14.02
C ARG A 133 -8.44 2.41 15.35
N PHE A 134 -7.19 2.73 15.70
CA PHE A 134 -6.83 3.37 16.96
C PHE A 134 -7.30 2.59 18.19
N CYS A 135 -7.33 1.26 18.10
CA CYS A 135 -7.70 0.39 19.21
C CYS A 135 -6.77 0.55 20.42
N LYS A 136 -7.34 0.39 21.61
CA LYS A 136 -6.61 0.38 22.89
C LYS A 136 -5.83 -0.92 23.03
N ALA A 137 -4.77 -0.90 23.85
CA ALA A 137 -3.98 -2.09 24.18
C ALA A 137 -4.80 -3.25 24.76
N THR A 138 -5.95 -2.95 25.37
CA THR A 138 -6.87 -3.93 25.96
C THR A 138 -7.89 -4.50 24.98
N ASP A 139 -8.00 -3.94 23.77
CA ASP A 139 -9.00 -4.39 22.80
C ASP A 139 -8.54 -5.68 22.10
N ALA A 140 -9.48 -6.59 21.84
CA ALA A 140 -9.18 -7.88 21.19
C ALA A 140 -8.52 -7.72 19.82
N GLY A 141 -8.86 -6.64 19.10
CA GLY A 141 -8.31 -6.30 17.79
C GLY A 141 -7.08 -5.41 17.80
N TRP A 142 -6.39 -5.28 18.94
CA TRP A 142 -5.17 -4.50 19.05
C TRP A 142 -4.07 -5.07 18.15
N MET A 143 -3.62 -4.27 17.19
CA MET A 143 -2.54 -4.59 16.27
C MET A 143 -1.94 -3.30 15.71
N MET A 144 -0.62 -3.27 15.49
CA MET A 144 0.07 -2.12 14.92
C MET A 144 0.00 -2.10 13.40
N PHE A 145 -0.26 -0.91 12.84
CA PHE A 145 -0.19 -0.60 11.42
C PHE A 145 0.83 0.53 11.20
N PHE A 146 1.52 0.46 10.06
CA PHE A 146 2.45 1.49 9.62
C PHE A 146 1.97 2.07 8.30
N GLY A 147 1.37 3.24 8.39
CA GLY A 147 0.78 3.96 7.27
C GLY A 147 1.79 4.57 6.32
N SER A 148 1.25 5.36 5.40
CA SER A 148 2.01 5.94 4.29
C SER A 148 3.16 6.85 4.71
N HIS A 149 3.02 7.60 5.82
CA HIS A 149 4.10 8.43 6.35
C HIS A 149 5.26 7.59 6.89
N SER A 150 4.97 6.51 7.62
CA SER A 150 6.01 5.61 8.15
C SER A 150 6.79 4.92 7.03
N ILE A 151 6.10 4.53 5.95
CA ILE A 151 6.73 3.98 4.74
C ILE A 151 7.59 5.05 4.04
N TYR A 152 7.09 6.29 3.95
CA TYR A 152 7.82 7.41 3.35
C TYR A 152 9.11 7.74 4.11
N GLU A 153 9.08 7.81 5.44
CA GLU A 153 10.27 8.10 6.24
C GLU A 153 11.36 7.04 6.03
N LYS A 154 10.97 5.77 5.91
CA LYS A 154 11.91 4.69 5.56
C LYS A 154 12.48 4.87 4.16
N ALA A 155 11.64 5.16 3.18
CA ALA A 155 12.07 5.43 1.81
C ALA A 155 13.03 6.62 1.73
N LYS A 156 12.75 7.69 2.48
CA LYS A 156 13.57 8.91 2.55
C LYS A 156 14.96 8.59 3.10
N LYS A 157 15.03 7.90 4.23
CA LYS A 157 16.29 7.47 4.86
C LYS A 157 17.14 6.61 3.91
N GLU A 158 16.50 5.69 3.20
CA GLU A 158 17.18 4.75 2.30
C GLU A 158 17.33 5.27 0.86
N LYS A 159 16.89 6.51 0.58
CA LYS A 159 16.89 7.17 -0.74
C LYS A 159 16.16 6.37 -1.82
N LEU A 160 15.09 5.67 -1.43
CA LEU A 160 14.29 4.80 -2.29
C LEU A 160 13.20 5.59 -3.02
N PRO A 161 12.84 5.19 -4.26
CA PRO A 161 11.88 5.91 -5.08
C PRO A 161 10.45 5.84 -4.49
N LEU A 162 9.92 6.99 -4.06
CA LEU A 162 8.57 7.12 -3.51
C LEU A 162 7.95 8.49 -3.80
N ARG A 163 6.63 8.52 -4.04
CA ARG A 163 5.83 9.75 -4.06
C ARG A 163 4.71 9.63 -3.04
N LEU A 164 4.76 10.43 -1.99
CA LEU A 164 3.70 10.52 -0.98
C LEU A 164 2.88 11.78 -1.26
N TYR A 165 1.59 11.61 -1.52
CA TYR A 165 0.62 12.69 -1.54
C TYR A 165 -0.11 12.72 -0.20
N THR A 166 0.25 13.73 0.60
CA THR A 166 -0.31 13.94 1.93
C THR A 166 -1.47 14.92 1.81
N PHE A 167 -2.62 14.57 2.37
CA PHE A 167 -3.81 15.42 2.37
C PHE A 167 -4.06 15.94 3.80
N PRO A 168 -3.57 17.13 4.17
CA PRO A 168 -3.73 17.68 5.51
C PRO A 168 -5.21 17.81 5.88
N GLY A 169 -5.57 17.25 7.03
CA GLY A 169 -6.95 17.26 7.52
C GLY A 169 -7.89 16.27 6.82
N GLY A 170 -7.46 15.65 5.71
CA GLY A 170 -8.25 14.61 5.03
C GLY A 170 -8.36 13.35 5.88
N GLY A 171 -9.51 12.69 5.78
CA GLY A 171 -9.81 11.41 6.43
C GLY A 171 -9.70 10.23 5.47
N HIS A 172 -10.41 9.16 5.80
CA HIS A 172 -10.40 7.92 5.01
C HIS A 172 -11.01 8.06 3.61
N GLU A 173 -11.70 9.16 3.30
CA GLU A 173 -12.23 9.43 1.95
C GLU A 173 -11.14 9.53 0.88
N VAL A 174 -9.88 9.80 1.28
CA VAL A 174 -8.72 9.80 0.39
C VAL A 174 -8.51 8.43 -0.27
N SER A 175 -8.97 7.33 0.35
CA SER A 175 -8.99 6.00 -0.27
C SER A 175 -9.72 5.98 -1.63
N ASN A 176 -10.67 6.89 -1.85
CA ASN A 176 -11.45 6.98 -3.09
C ASN A 176 -10.85 7.95 -4.12
N TYR A 177 -9.66 8.50 -3.88
CA TYR A 177 -9.08 9.55 -4.73
C TYR A 177 -8.36 9.01 -5.97
N MET A 178 -8.25 7.68 -6.14
CA MET A 178 -7.67 7.04 -7.33
C MET A 178 -8.17 7.69 -8.63
N PHE A 179 -9.48 7.83 -8.82
CA PHE A 179 -10.04 8.43 -10.03
C PHE A 179 -9.95 9.96 -10.08
N ARG A 180 -9.78 10.61 -8.93
CA ARG A 180 -9.66 12.08 -8.83
C ARG A 180 -8.24 12.58 -9.08
N ARG A 181 -7.27 11.68 -9.12
CA ARG A 181 -5.82 11.94 -9.18
C ARG A 181 -5.11 11.15 -10.28
N PHE A 182 -5.83 10.94 -11.38
CA PHE A 182 -5.34 10.14 -12.49
C PHE A 182 -4.04 10.70 -13.09
N SER A 183 -3.91 12.03 -13.21
CA SER A 183 -2.70 12.65 -13.75
C SER A 183 -1.47 12.40 -12.88
N GLU A 184 -1.62 12.41 -11.56
CA GLU A 184 -0.54 12.05 -10.63
C GLU A 184 -0.13 10.57 -10.78
N MET A 185 -1.10 9.66 -10.93
CA MET A 185 -0.84 8.24 -11.16
C MET A 185 -0.14 7.98 -12.49
N ASP A 186 -0.64 8.58 -13.58
CA ASP A 186 -0.06 8.45 -14.92
C ASP A 186 1.38 8.99 -14.97
N ALA A 187 1.61 10.18 -14.39
CA ALA A 187 2.95 10.76 -14.29
C ALA A 187 3.91 9.87 -13.49
N PHE A 188 3.43 9.26 -12.40
CA PHE A 188 4.21 8.31 -11.62
C PHE A 188 4.56 7.07 -12.44
N MET A 189 3.59 6.40 -13.06
CA MET A 189 3.82 5.19 -13.85
C MET A 189 4.79 5.46 -15.01
N LYS A 190 4.59 6.55 -15.76
CA LYS A 190 5.52 6.99 -16.81
C LYS A 190 6.91 7.28 -16.25
N GLY A 191 7.00 7.90 -15.08
CA GLY A 191 8.28 8.18 -14.41
C GLY A 191 9.03 6.90 -14.02
N VAL A 192 8.30 5.89 -13.56
CA VAL A 192 8.85 4.56 -13.23
C VAL A 192 9.36 3.86 -14.48
N ILE A 193 8.53 3.73 -15.53
CA ILE A 193 8.92 3.05 -16.78
C ILE A 193 10.13 3.72 -17.44
N ASN A 194 10.18 5.05 -17.41
CA ASN A 194 11.30 5.82 -17.97
C ASN A 194 12.50 5.95 -17.03
N LYS A 195 12.51 5.26 -15.88
CA LYS A 195 13.59 5.31 -14.86
C LYS A 195 13.94 6.73 -14.38
N LYS A 196 12.95 7.64 -14.37
CA LYS A 196 13.09 9.04 -13.95
C LYS A 196 12.75 9.25 -12.48
N LEU A 197 12.17 8.26 -11.81
CA LEU A 197 11.81 8.36 -10.41
C LEU A 197 13.04 8.12 -9.52
N LYS A 198 13.49 9.17 -8.82
CA LYS A 198 14.58 9.10 -7.82
C LYS A 198 14.08 9.59 -6.47
N GLY A 199 14.57 8.93 -5.41
CA GLY A 199 14.35 9.27 -4.01
C GLY A 199 12.89 9.34 -3.58
N ALA A 200 12.69 9.55 -2.28
CA ALA A 200 11.38 9.80 -1.72
C ALA A 200 11.06 11.30 -1.84
N LYS A 201 9.83 11.62 -2.22
CA LYS A 201 9.31 12.99 -2.23
C LYS A 201 7.90 13.00 -1.67
N GLU A 202 7.66 13.86 -0.71
CA GLU A 202 6.32 14.18 -0.21
C GLU A 202 5.77 15.41 -0.94
N ILE A 203 4.47 15.37 -1.23
CA ILE A 203 3.69 16.41 -1.87
C ILE A 203 2.51 16.69 -0.96
N ILE A 204 2.51 17.89 -0.35
CA ILE A 204 1.39 18.33 0.49
C ILE A 204 0.27 18.87 -0.40
N VAL A 205 -0.83 18.14 -0.47
CA VAL A 205 -2.00 18.46 -1.30
C VAL A 205 -2.93 19.36 -0.50
N ARG A 206 -2.78 20.67 -0.66
CA ARG A 206 -3.67 21.66 -0.04
C ARG A 206 -5.02 21.69 -0.77
N PRO A 207 -6.15 21.89 -0.07
CA PRO A 207 -7.41 22.24 -0.71
C PRO A 207 -7.22 23.46 -1.62
N ARG A 208 -7.91 23.50 -2.77
CA ARG A 208 -7.89 24.70 -3.63
C ARG A 208 -8.34 25.90 -2.80
N GLY A 209 -7.45 26.86 -2.55
CA GLY A 209 -7.74 28.08 -1.78
C GLY A 209 -6.68 28.51 -0.75
N GLN A 210 -5.62 27.74 -0.46
CA GLN A 210 -4.54 28.19 0.43
C GLN A 210 -3.17 28.20 -0.26
N GLN A 211 -2.59 29.39 -0.33
CA GLN A 211 -1.27 29.72 -0.86
C GLN A 211 -0.17 28.78 -0.34
N LEU A 212 0.82 28.58 -1.21
CA LEU A 212 1.99 27.73 -1.03
C LEU A 212 2.86 28.23 0.13
N TYR A 213 3.11 27.38 1.12
CA TYR A 213 4.37 27.42 1.86
C TYR A 213 5.08 26.12 1.55
N VAL A 214 6.12 26.22 0.72
CA VAL A 214 7.12 25.17 0.53
C VAL A 214 8.04 25.28 1.75
N SER A 215 8.08 24.27 2.60
CA SER A 215 9.08 24.22 3.68
C SER A 215 10.47 24.14 3.03
N PRO A 216 11.39 25.05 3.34
CA PRO A 216 12.75 24.94 2.84
C PRO A 216 13.50 23.86 3.62
N VAL A 217 14.11 22.96 2.84
CA VAL A 217 15.22 22.02 3.13
C VAL A 217 14.94 20.85 4.08
#